data_AF-A0A2P2I7C0-F1
#
_entry.id   AF-A0A2P2I7C0-F1
#
_cell.length_a   1.000
_cell.length_b   1.000
_cell.length_c   1.000
_cell.angle_alpha   90.00
_cell.angle_beta   90.00
_cell.angle_gamma   90.00
#
_symmetry.space_group_name_H-M   'P 1'
#
loop_
_entity.id
_entity.type
_entity.pdbx_description
1 polymer ?
#
loop_
_entity_poly.entity_id
_entity_poly.type
_entity_poly.pdbx_seq_one_letter_code
_entity_poly.pdbx_strand_id
1 'polypeptide(L)'
;VYVVRFRVAIAFQILERYILRCGSALMAAAATPPRRCCPPGHQRPAPTCSHTSPLQMLLQMGFPQKRAEKALAATGDRSVQLASDWLAARLNDPNLDDTSPREYVLYMRPSGPLSTQIYNFWDEGQKIGRNAAQNLMPHITLCSYFKVGAEHSSRLGEMLVSAATSVLSSSALLLPLPLEKYCSQNYMGLFVTAPAAPVLQAIKRHFLQAAASVCSGLEASSSSSGGGGSVVSSSSATEEDLHLTLAYSYSATQYPGLEALLQGVHVKASASWELCLYSRESRFNGLELYRCHRGQDPSHSDSLSLLTGDYVYVSAEAVSACSDGWVTGTSWLTGCSGLVPLNCLVRVPESDTWTLHRGLTITSDGKNIEM
;
A
#
# COMPACT_ATOMS: atom_id res chain seq x y z
N VAL A 1 -21.36 7.57 -1.24
CA VAL A 1 -21.74 7.05 -2.58
C VAL A 1 -21.13 7.84 -3.75
N TYR A 2 -20.75 9.12 -3.57
CA TYR A 2 -20.08 9.92 -4.63
C TYR A 2 -18.56 9.73 -4.78
N VAL A 3 -17.88 9.15 -3.79
CA VAL A 3 -16.40 8.98 -3.81
C VAL A 3 -15.96 7.69 -4.54
N VAL A 4 -16.83 6.69 -4.65
CA VAL A 4 -16.53 5.40 -5.31
C VAL A 4 -16.67 5.49 -6.83
N ARG A 5 -17.56 6.36 -7.35
CA ARG A 5 -17.74 6.56 -8.80
C ARG A 5 -16.62 7.39 -9.45
N PHE A 6 -15.85 8.17 -8.67
CA PHE A 6 -14.76 9.00 -9.21
C PHE A 6 -13.47 8.22 -9.48
N ARG A 7 -13.29 7.04 -8.85
CA ARG A 7 -12.07 6.20 -9.02
C ARG A 7 -12.10 5.32 -10.28
N VAL A 8 -13.27 5.11 -10.89
CA VAL A 8 -13.40 4.33 -12.15
C VAL A 8 -13.24 5.22 -13.39
N ALA A 9 -13.55 6.51 -13.30
CA ALA A 9 -13.48 7.44 -14.44
C ALA A 9 -12.03 7.83 -14.83
N ILE A 10 -11.09 7.85 -13.87
CA ILE A 10 -9.70 8.23 -14.13
C ILE A 10 -8.94 7.11 -14.87
N ALA A 11 -9.28 5.84 -14.62
CA ALA A 11 -8.69 4.71 -15.33
C ALA A 11 -9.08 4.66 -16.82
N PHE A 12 -10.28 5.13 -17.18
CA PHE A 12 -10.75 5.17 -18.57
C PHE A 12 -10.10 6.30 -19.39
N GLN A 13 -9.85 7.48 -18.79
CA GLN A 13 -9.20 8.59 -19.49
C GLN A 13 -7.70 8.36 -19.75
N ILE A 14 -7.05 7.53 -18.93
CA ILE A 14 -5.64 7.14 -19.12
C ILE A 14 -5.50 6.13 -20.28
N LEU A 15 -6.47 5.24 -20.48
CA LEU A 15 -6.48 4.28 -21.59
C LEU A 15 -6.80 4.94 -22.94
N GLU A 16 -7.74 5.89 -22.98
CA GLU A 16 -8.11 6.59 -24.23
C GLU A 16 -6.95 7.39 -24.82
N ARG A 17 -6.13 8.05 -23.99
CA ARG A 17 -4.97 8.82 -24.46
C ARG A 17 -3.74 7.97 -24.82
N TYR A 18 -3.63 6.75 -24.28
CA TYR A 18 -2.56 5.81 -24.64
C TYR A 18 -2.81 5.18 -26.03
N ILE A 19 -4.07 4.90 -26.37
CA ILE A 19 -4.47 4.43 -27.71
C ILE A 19 -4.24 5.52 -28.77
N LEU A 20 -4.46 6.79 -28.44
CA LEU A 20 -4.26 7.93 -29.34
C LEU A 20 -2.78 8.27 -29.64
N ARG A 21 -1.82 7.77 -28.85
CA ARG A 21 -0.37 7.97 -29.10
C ARG A 21 0.30 6.83 -29.89
N CYS A 22 -0.37 5.71 -30.13
CA CYS A 22 0.19 4.55 -30.84
C CYS A 22 -0.53 4.15 -32.14
N GLY A 23 -1.43 4.98 -32.68
CA GLY A 23 -2.27 4.61 -33.83
C GLY A 23 -2.06 5.45 -35.09
N SER A 24 -1.00 5.18 -35.87
CA SER A 24 -0.93 5.62 -37.27
C SER A 24 -0.22 4.58 -38.15
N ALA A 25 -0.88 3.44 -38.37
CA ALA A 25 -0.68 2.60 -39.54
C ALA A 25 -1.77 1.51 -39.61
N LEU A 26 -2.80 1.76 -40.42
CA LEU A 26 -3.52 0.84 -41.33
C LEU A 26 -5.01 1.22 -41.38
N MET A 27 -5.39 1.89 -42.48
CA MET A 27 -6.74 1.84 -43.02
C MET A 27 -6.65 1.26 -44.42
N ALA A 28 -7.25 0.08 -44.64
CA ALA A 28 -7.90 -0.31 -45.89
C ALA A 28 -8.57 -1.69 -45.78
N ALA A 29 -9.90 -1.67 -45.79
CA ALA A 29 -10.87 -2.56 -46.44
C ALA A 29 -10.60 -4.09 -46.58
N ALA A 30 -11.56 -4.90 -46.08
CA ALA A 30 -12.39 -5.76 -46.94
C ALA A 30 -13.52 -6.45 -46.14
N ALA A 31 -14.71 -6.49 -46.74
CA ALA A 31 -15.95 -7.06 -46.22
C ALA A 31 -15.88 -8.59 -46.04
N THR A 32 -16.59 -9.11 -45.04
CA THR A 32 -16.73 -10.55 -44.76
C THR A 32 -17.79 -11.21 -45.65
N PRO A 33 -17.52 -12.37 -46.28
CA PRO A 33 -18.56 -13.22 -46.89
C PRO A 33 -19.12 -14.26 -45.88
N PRO A 34 -20.32 -14.83 -46.10
CA PRO A 34 -21.01 -15.68 -45.11
C PRO A 34 -20.55 -17.15 -45.11
N ARG A 35 -20.93 -17.83 -44.02
CA ARG A 35 -20.53 -19.16 -43.49
C ARG A 35 -20.66 -20.37 -44.44
N ARG A 36 -19.83 -21.40 -44.20
CA ARG A 36 -20.18 -22.82 -44.45
C ARG A 36 -20.09 -23.64 -43.16
N CYS A 37 -21.14 -24.38 -42.84
CA CYS A 37 -21.17 -25.39 -41.79
C CYS A 37 -20.34 -26.61 -42.18
N CYS A 38 -19.50 -27.12 -41.27
CA CYS A 38 -18.84 -28.42 -41.43
C CYS A 38 -19.54 -29.50 -40.56
N PRO A 39 -19.51 -30.79 -40.97
CA PRO A 39 -20.23 -31.88 -40.31
C PRO A 39 -19.49 -32.42 -39.06
N PRO A 40 -20.14 -33.25 -38.22
CA PRO A 40 -19.58 -33.70 -36.95
C PRO A 40 -18.64 -34.89 -37.14
N GLY A 41 -17.41 -34.79 -36.65
CA GLY A 41 -16.51 -35.94 -36.56
C GLY A 41 -15.06 -35.56 -36.38
N HIS A 42 -14.62 -35.50 -35.12
CA HIS A 42 -13.31 -35.85 -34.55
C HIS A 42 -13.15 -35.03 -33.26
N GLN A 43 -13.51 -35.64 -32.13
CA GLN A 43 -13.27 -35.05 -30.82
C GLN A 43 -11.75 -34.93 -30.63
N ARG A 44 -11.22 -33.72 -30.78
CA ARG A 44 -9.92 -33.35 -30.20
C ARG A 44 -10.09 -33.39 -28.68
N PRO A 45 -9.17 -34.01 -27.92
CA PRO A 45 -9.20 -33.88 -26.48
C PRO A 45 -9.15 -32.39 -26.13
N ALA A 46 -10.09 -31.95 -25.30
CA ALA A 46 -10.14 -30.59 -24.79
C ALA A 46 -8.74 -30.21 -24.25
N PRO A 47 -8.20 -29.02 -24.56
CA PRO A 47 -7.00 -28.59 -23.89
C PRO A 47 -7.32 -28.52 -22.41
N THR A 48 -6.69 -29.39 -21.63
CA THR A 48 -6.60 -29.24 -20.20
C THR A 48 -6.04 -27.83 -19.98
N CYS A 49 -6.87 -26.91 -19.52
CA CYS A 49 -6.43 -25.58 -19.16
C CYS A 49 -5.50 -25.74 -17.96
N SER A 50 -4.19 -25.91 -18.23
CA SER A 50 -3.18 -25.69 -17.23
C SER A 50 -3.35 -24.25 -16.79
N HIS A 51 -3.78 -24.04 -15.55
CA HIS A 51 -3.78 -22.72 -14.94
C HIS A 51 -2.31 -22.25 -14.90
N THR A 52 -1.92 -21.55 -15.94
CA THR A 52 -0.58 -21.00 -16.11
C THR A 52 -0.44 -19.88 -15.09
N SER A 53 0.61 -19.90 -14.26
CA SER A 53 0.78 -18.88 -13.23
C SER A 53 0.96 -17.49 -13.86
N PRO A 54 0.59 -16.39 -13.17
CA PRO A 54 0.83 -15.03 -13.66
C PRO A 54 2.28 -14.80 -14.10
N LEU A 55 3.24 -15.35 -13.34
CA LEU A 55 4.65 -15.31 -13.69
C LEU A 55 4.93 -16.03 -15.01
N GLN A 56 4.43 -17.25 -15.19
CA GLN A 56 4.67 -18.02 -16.41
C GLN A 56 4.06 -17.34 -17.65
N MET A 57 2.91 -16.68 -17.51
CA MET A 57 2.34 -15.86 -18.58
C MET A 57 3.26 -14.69 -18.97
N LEU A 58 3.80 -13.95 -17.98
CA LEU A 58 4.76 -12.87 -18.26
C LEU A 58 6.06 -13.37 -18.90
N LEU A 59 6.56 -14.54 -18.49
CA LEU A 59 7.71 -15.18 -19.12
C LEU A 59 7.43 -15.56 -20.58
N GLN A 60 6.23 -16.08 -20.88
CA GLN A 60 5.80 -16.39 -22.25
C GLN A 60 5.67 -15.13 -23.12
N MET A 61 5.34 -13.97 -22.52
CA MET A 61 5.38 -12.66 -23.21
C MET A 61 6.80 -12.16 -23.47
N GLY A 62 7.83 -12.83 -22.96
CA GLY A 62 9.25 -12.49 -23.16
C GLY A 62 9.82 -11.55 -22.10
N PHE A 63 9.10 -11.27 -21.02
CA PHE A 63 9.66 -10.48 -19.92
C PHE A 63 10.71 -11.27 -19.14
N PRO A 64 11.87 -10.68 -18.79
CA PRO A 64 12.84 -11.32 -17.91
C PRO A 64 12.23 -11.70 -16.56
N GLN A 65 12.60 -12.87 -16.01
CA GLN A 65 12.02 -13.39 -14.77
C GLN A 65 12.06 -12.39 -13.61
N LYS A 66 13.21 -11.75 -13.36
CA LYS A 66 13.35 -10.79 -12.27
C LYS A 66 12.45 -9.56 -12.41
N ARG A 67 12.26 -9.06 -13.64
CA ARG A 67 11.34 -7.96 -13.93
C ARG A 67 9.88 -8.39 -13.73
N ALA A 68 9.53 -9.59 -14.20
CA ALA A 68 8.20 -10.15 -14.02
C ALA A 68 7.85 -10.34 -12.53
N GLU A 69 8.75 -10.94 -11.74
CA GLU A 69 8.60 -11.08 -10.28
C GLU A 69 8.42 -9.71 -9.60
N LYS A 70 9.27 -8.73 -9.95
CA LYS A 70 9.20 -7.37 -9.40
C LYS A 70 7.89 -6.67 -9.74
N ALA A 71 7.37 -6.83 -10.96
CA ALA A 71 6.12 -6.26 -11.41
C ALA A 71 4.90 -6.89 -10.72
N LEU A 72 4.89 -8.21 -10.54
CA LEU A 72 3.86 -8.90 -9.77
C LEU A 72 3.85 -8.43 -8.31
N ALA A 73 5.04 -8.32 -7.69
CA ALA A 73 5.16 -7.78 -6.33
C ALA A 73 4.77 -6.30 -6.24
N ALA A 74 5.02 -5.50 -7.27
CA ALA A 74 4.63 -4.09 -7.32
C ALA A 74 3.11 -3.90 -7.43
N THR A 75 2.43 -4.84 -8.08
CA THR A 75 0.99 -4.77 -8.37
C THR A 75 0.14 -5.62 -7.43
N GLY A 76 0.77 -6.32 -6.48
CA GLY A 76 0.10 -7.17 -5.50
C GLY A 76 -0.48 -8.45 -6.13
N ASP A 77 0.13 -8.93 -7.21
CA ASP A 77 -0.26 -10.13 -7.95
C ASP A 77 -1.74 -10.14 -8.39
N ARG A 78 -2.31 -8.96 -8.67
CA ARG A 78 -3.74 -8.79 -8.98
C ARG A 78 -4.10 -9.28 -10.38
N SER A 79 -3.23 -9.03 -11.36
CA SER A 79 -3.41 -9.53 -12.73
C SER A 79 -2.12 -9.40 -13.53
N VAL A 80 -1.99 -10.25 -14.56
CA VAL A 80 -0.91 -10.17 -15.55
C VAL A 80 -0.94 -8.85 -16.31
N GLN A 81 -2.14 -8.33 -16.63
CA GLN A 81 -2.30 -7.06 -17.35
C GLN A 81 -1.68 -5.90 -16.56
N LEU A 82 -2.02 -5.75 -15.28
CA LEU A 82 -1.47 -4.69 -14.44
C LEU A 82 0.05 -4.80 -14.32
N ALA A 83 0.59 -6.00 -14.19
CA ALA A 83 2.05 -6.21 -14.12
C ALA A 83 2.75 -5.85 -15.44
N SER A 84 2.15 -6.21 -16.58
CA SER A 84 2.65 -5.83 -17.91
C SER A 84 2.60 -4.31 -18.12
N ASP A 85 1.51 -3.67 -17.73
CA ASP A 85 1.35 -2.21 -17.83
C ASP A 85 2.35 -1.48 -16.94
N TRP A 86 2.60 -2.01 -15.73
CA TRP A 86 3.63 -1.49 -14.83
C TRP A 86 5.03 -1.58 -15.44
N LEU A 87 5.37 -2.70 -16.10
CA LEU A 87 6.64 -2.85 -16.81
C LEU A 87 6.77 -1.87 -17.98
N ALA A 88 5.71 -1.69 -18.76
CA ALA A 88 5.69 -0.77 -19.88
C ALA A 88 5.86 0.69 -19.42
N ALA A 89 5.16 1.09 -18.36
CA ALA A 89 5.26 2.44 -17.80
C ALA A 89 6.66 2.77 -17.24
N ARG A 90 7.42 1.75 -16.83
CA ARG A 90 8.74 1.88 -16.20
C ARG A 90 9.90 1.49 -17.09
N LEU A 91 9.70 1.40 -18.40
CA LEU A 91 10.74 1.03 -19.36
C LEU A 91 12.01 1.91 -19.23
N ASN A 92 11.83 3.18 -18.87
CA ASN A 92 12.90 4.16 -18.71
C ASN A 92 13.35 4.35 -17.25
N ASP A 93 12.85 3.57 -16.28
CA ASP A 93 13.30 3.63 -14.89
C ASP A 93 14.75 3.13 -14.79
N PRO A 94 15.72 3.97 -14.39
CA PRO A 94 17.12 3.56 -14.30
C PRO A 94 17.36 2.46 -13.25
N ASN A 95 16.43 2.26 -12.32
CA ASN A 95 16.51 1.23 -11.28
C ASN A 95 15.51 0.08 -11.50
N LEU A 96 15.01 -0.10 -12.74
CA LEU A 96 14.08 -1.18 -13.05
C LEU A 96 14.67 -2.56 -12.69
N ASP A 97 15.96 -2.76 -12.95
CA ASP A 97 16.69 -4.02 -12.71
C ASP A 97 17.26 -4.16 -11.29
N ASP A 98 17.06 -3.17 -10.42
CA ASP A 98 17.46 -3.27 -9.02
C ASP A 98 16.75 -4.44 -8.32
N THR A 99 17.54 -5.25 -7.62
CA THR A 99 17.11 -6.46 -6.90
C THR A 99 16.86 -6.22 -5.41
N SER A 100 16.89 -4.96 -4.97
CA SER A 100 16.57 -4.61 -3.58
C SER A 100 15.21 -5.19 -3.15
N PRO A 101 15.13 -5.80 -1.94
CA PRO A 101 13.89 -6.36 -1.45
C PRO A 101 12.87 -5.26 -1.19
N ARG A 102 11.59 -5.60 -1.32
CA ARG A 102 10.48 -4.73 -0.92
C ARG A 102 10.30 -4.79 0.59
N GLU A 103 9.85 -3.68 1.17
CA GLU A 103 9.46 -3.61 2.58
C GLU A 103 7.97 -3.88 2.71
N TYR A 104 7.63 -4.86 3.54
CA TYR A 104 6.27 -5.26 3.85
C TYR A 104 5.91 -4.86 5.27
N VAL A 105 4.63 -4.63 5.50
CA VAL A 105 4.09 -4.26 6.81
C VAL A 105 2.69 -4.85 6.98
N LEU A 106 2.37 -5.33 8.18
CA LEU A 106 1.07 -5.90 8.49
C LEU A 106 0.31 -4.96 9.43
N TYR A 107 -0.79 -4.43 8.92
CA TYR A 107 -1.68 -3.52 9.65
C TYR A 107 -3.04 -4.14 9.87
N MET A 108 -3.74 -3.65 10.89
CA MET A 108 -5.17 -3.86 11.09
C MET A 108 -5.86 -2.51 10.98
N ARG A 109 -6.83 -2.38 10.07
CA ARG A 109 -7.48 -1.10 9.75
C ARG A 109 -8.95 -1.09 10.17
N PRO A 110 -9.44 0.00 10.79
CA PRO A 110 -10.87 0.17 11.02
C PRO A 110 -11.57 0.71 9.76
N SER A 111 -12.80 0.27 9.56
CA SER A 111 -13.76 0.84 8.60
C SER A 111 -15.08 1.16 9.30
N GLY A 112 -15.94 1.97 8.66
CA GLY A 112 -17.23 2.37 9.22
C GLY A 112 -17.17 3.59 10.16
N PRO A 113 -18.11 3.73 11.11
CA PRO A 113 -18.24 4.92 11.95
C PRO A 113 -16.99 5.31 12.76
N LEU A 114 -16.26 4.36 13.34
CA LEU A 114 -15.01 4.67 14.04
C LEU A 114 -13.95 5.27 13.09
N SER A 115 -13.78 4.65 11.92
CA SER A 115 -12.85 5.13 10.88
C SER A 115 -13.20 6.55 10.42
N THR A 116 -14.49 6.84 10.24
CA THR A 116 -14.97 8.19 9.88
C THR A 116 -14.61 9.23 10.95
N GLN A 117 -14.77 8.89 12.23
CA GLN A 117 -14.38 9.79 13.33
C GLN A 117 -12.88 10.07 13.36
N ILE A 118 -12.05 9.06 13.05
CA ILE A 118 -10.59 9.24 13.00
C ILE A 118 -10.20 10.16 11.85
N TYR A 119 -10.78 9.99 10.66
CA TYR A 119 -10.54 10.91 9.55
C TYR A 119 -11.00 12.33 9.86
N ASN A 120 -12.15 12.51 10.53
CA ASN A 120 -12.61 13.82 10.96
C ASN A 120 -11.65 14.45 11.98
N PHE A 121 -11.14 13.67 12.94
CA PHE A 121 -10.10 14.11 13.87
C PHE A 121 -8.85 14.59 13.13
N TRP A 122 -8.42 13.87 12.08
CA TRP A 122 -7.27 14.26 11.27
C TRP A 122 -7.50 15.49 10.40
N ASP A 123 -8.67 15.63 9.79
CA ASP A 123 -9.02 16.79 8.96
C ASP A 123 -9.10 18.07 9.79
N GLU A 124 -9.77 18.03 10.94
CA GLU A 124 -9.80 19.15 11.88
C GLU A 124 -8.42 19.40 12.51
N GLY A 125 -7.68 18.33 12.84
CA GLY A 125 -6.33 18.41 13.36
C GLY A 125 -5.36 19.11 12.41
N GLN A 126 -5.54 18.97 11.09
CA GLN A 126 -4.71 19.65 10.10
C GLN A 126 -4.80 21.18 10.19
N LYS A 127 -5.94 21.72 10.64
CA LYS A 127 -6.14 23.17 10.86
C LYS A 127 -5.38 23.68 12.08
N ILE A 128 -5.12 22.82 13.06
CA ILE A 128 -4.28 23.11 14.24
C ILE A 128 -2.80 22.98 13.88
N GLY A 129 -2.48 22.03 13.01
CA GLY A 129 -1.19 21.89 12.36
C GLY A 129 -0.92 20.43 12.00
N ARG A 130 -0.04 20.21 11.01
CA ARG A 130 0.25 18.87 10.51
C ARG A 130 0.86 18.02 11.61
N ASN A 131 0.34 16.81 11.78
CA ASN A 131 0.93 15.79 12.63
C ASN A 131 1.39 14.62 11.77
N ALA A 132 2.39 13.88 12.24
CA ALA A 132 2.99 12.81 11.44
C ALA A 132 2.08 11.57 11.30
N ALA A 133 1.06 11.42 12.15
CA ALA A 133 0.08 10.31 12.02
C ALA A 133 -0.72 10.40 10.72
N GLN A 134 -0.96 11.62 10.23
CA GLN A 134 -1.64 11.89 8.95
C GLN A 134 -0.83 11.44 7.73
N ASN A 135 0.44 11.03 7.88
CA ASN A 135 1.22 10.49 6.76
C ASN A 135 0.82 9.06 6.39
N LEU A 136 0.00 8.39 7.22
CA LEU A 136 -0.49 7.05 7.00
C LEU A 136 -2.02 7.01 7.11
N MET A 137 -2.65 5.98 6.56
CA MET A 137 -4.06 5.67 6.85
C MET A 137 -4.27 5.26 8.31
N PRO A 138 -5.50 5.33 8.88
CA PRO A 138 -5.78 4.83 10.23
C PRO A 138 -5.47 3.34 10.33
N HIS A 139 -4.60 2.95 11.26
CA HIS A 139 -4.16 1.56 11.41
C HIS A 139 -3.69 1.25 12.83
N ILE A 140 -3.71 -0.03 13.16
CA ILE A 140 -2.96 -0.64 14.26
C ILE A 140 -1.82 -1.42 13.63
N THR A 141 -0.58 -1.18 14.07
CA THR A 141 0.59 -1.91 13.57
C THR A 141 0.68 -3.28 14.26
N LEU A 142 0.52 -4.36 13.50
CA LEU A 142 0.74 -5.71 14.02
C LEU A 142 2.20 -6.13 13.82
N CYS A 143 2.72 -5.98 12.60
CA CYS A 143 4.12 -6.22 12.29
C CYS A 143 4.74 -4.95 11.70
N SER A 144 5.84 -4.50 12.28
CA SER A 144 6.70 -3.45 11.72
C SER A 144 7.34 -3.90 10.40
N TYR A 145 8.00 -2.98 9.70
CA TYR A 145 8.56 -3.24 8.38
C TYR A 145 9.55 -4.43 8.37
N PHE A 146 9.39 -5.33 7.40
CA PHE A 146 10.30 -6.44 7.14
C PHE A 146 10.56 -6.59 5.64
N LYS A 147 11.70 -7.17 5.26
CA LYS A 147 12.16 -7.23 3.86
C LYS A 147 11.97 -8.62 3.25
N VAL A 148 11.40 -8.65 2.05
CA VAL A 148 11.17 -9.89 1.30
C VAL A 148 11.48 -9.68 -0.19
N GLY A 149 12.14 -10.67 -0.78
CA GLY A 149 12.40 -10.71 -2.23
C GLY A 149 11.12 -10.82 -3.06
N ALA A 150 11.17 -10.35 -4.30
CA ALA A 150 9.99 -10.33 -5.17
C ALA A 150 9.46 -11.73 -5.49
N GLU A 151 10.33 -12.74 -5.54
CA GLU A 151 10.02 -14.16 -5.77
C GLU A 151 9.11 -14.79 -4.70
N HIS A 152 9.00 -14.17 -3.52
CA HIS A 152 8.20 -14.69 -2.40
C HIS A 152 6.96 -13.85 -2.09
N SER A 153 6.72 -12.78 -2.85
CA SER A 153 5.63 -11.81 -2.61
C SER A 153 4.25 -12.47 -2.53
N SER A 154 3.92 -13.37 -3.46
CA SER A 154 2.61 -14.01 -3.54
C SER A 154 2.32 -14.90 -2.33
N ARG A 155 3.36 -15.60 -1.81
CA ARG A 155 3.26 -16.52 -0.68
C ARG A 155 2.92 -15.84 0.64
N LEU A 156 3.32 -14.58 0.83
CA LEU A 156 3.04 -13.84 2.07
C LEU A 156 1.54 -13.67 2.34
N GLY A 157 0.74 -13.46 1.29
CA GLY A 157 -0.71 -13.34 1.42
C GLY A 157 -1.34 -14.64 1.93
N GLU A 158 -0.89 -15.79 1.41
CA GLU A 158 -1.35 -17.13 1.82
C GLU A 158 -0.95 -17.45 3.27
N MET A 159 0.28 -17.08 3.65
CA MET A 159 0.76 -17.22 5.03
C MET A 159 -0.09 -16.42 6.01
N LEU A 160 -0.49 -15.19 5.65
CA LEU A 160 -1.38 -14.38 6.48
C LEU A 160 -2.77 -15.01 6.61
N VAL A 161 -3.36 -15.50 5.52
CA VAL A 161 -4.65 -16.20 5.54
C VAL A 161 -4.59 -17.40 6.48
N SER A 162 -3.57 -18.24 6.35
CA SER A 162 -3.38 -19.43 7.20
C SER A 162 -3.24 -19.06 8.69
N ALA A 163 -2.39 -18.07 8.99
CA ALA A 163 -2.16 -17.60 10.36
C ALA A 163 -3.44 -17.03 10.99
N ALA A 164 -4.14 -16.12 10.30
CA ALA A 164 -5.37 -15.52 10.79
C ALA A 164 -6.48 -16.56 10.98
N THR A 165 -6.67 -17.47 10.03
CA THR A 165 -7.68 -18.53 10.11
C THR A 165 -7.43 -19.43 11.31
N SER A 166 -6.19 -19.91 11.48
CA SER A 166 -5.82 -20.80 12.58
C SER A 166 -6.02 -20.19 13.96
N VAL A 167 -5.69 -18.91 14.13
CA VAL A 167 -5.84 -18.22 15.41
C VAL A 167 -7.31 -17.91 15.69
N LEU A 168 -8.04 -17.33 14.74
CA LEU A 168 -9.43 -16.90 14.96
C LEU A 168 -10.40 -18.08 15.12
N SER A 169 -10.12 -19.23 14.47
CA SER A 169 -10.89 -20.45 14.70
C SER A 169 -10.73 -21.00 16.12
N SER A 170 -9.59 -20.73 16.76
CA SER A 170 -9.24 -21.23 18.09
C SER A 170 -9.59 -20.24 19.20
N SER A 171 -9.47 -18.93 18.93
CA SER A 171 -9.75 -17.84 19.87
C SER A 171 -10.42 -16.68 19.14
N ALA A 172 -11.71 -16.49 19.40
CA ALA A 172 -12.48 -15.43 18.77
C ALA A 172 -11.98 -14.06 19.21
N LEU A 173 -11.82 -13.14 18.25
CA LEU A 173 -11.52 -11.75 18.55
C LEU A 173 -12.76 -11.07 19.14
N LEU A 174 -12.65 -10.48 20.33
CA LEU A 174 -13.74 -9.75 20.94
C LEU A 174 -14.10 -8.51 20.11
N LEU A 175 -15.36 -8.43 19.67
CA LEU A 175 -15.93 -7.30 18.97
C LEU A 175 -17.18 -6.77 19.70
N PRO A 176 -17.40 -5.44 19.80
CA PRO A 176 -16.53 -4.35 19.36
C PRO A 176 -15.14 -4.41 20.02
N LEU A 177 -14.11 -4.00 19.28
CA LEU A 177 -12.72 -4.09 19.74
C LEU A 177 -12.55 -3.24 21.01
N PRO A 178 -12.08 -3.80 22.14
CA PRO A 178 -11.87 -3.04 23.36
C PRO A 178 -10.72 -2.06 23.17
N LEU A 179 -11.06 -0.77 23.16
CA LEU A 179 -10.16 0.35 22.89
C LEU A 179 -10.18 1.35 24.05
N GLU A 180 -9.01 1.78 24.49
CA GLU A 180 -8.84 2.83 25.50
C GLU A 180 -8.12 4.04 24.92
N LYS A 181 -8.59 5.24 25.26
CA LYS A 181 -7.92 6.48 24.86
C LYS A 181 -6.69 6.70 25.73
N TYR A 182 -5.60 7.05 25.09
CA TYR A 182 -4.40 7.53 25.75
C TYR A 182 -4.03 8.91 25.22
N CYS A 183 -3.64 9.80 26.13
CA CYS A 183 -3.28 11.18 25.83
C CYS A 183 -2.09 11.58 26.72
N SER A 184 -1.03 12.07 26.10
CA SER A 184 0.15 12.63 26.74
C SER A 184 0.53 13.97 26.09
N GLN A 185 1.62 14.60 26.50
CA GLN A 185 2.04 15.90 25.94
C GLN A 185 2.50 15.84 24.48
N ASN A 186 2.80 14.66 23.94
CA ASN A 186 3.39 14.48 22.61
C ASN A 186 2.83 13.28 21.83
N TYR A 187 1.81 12.60 22.37
CA TYR A 187 1.20 11.44 21.77
C TYR A 187 -0.29 11.32 22.15
N MET A 188 -1.13 10.96 21.18
CA MET A 188 -2.55 10.60 21.36
C MET A 188 -2.85 9.36 20.54
N GLY A 189 -3.52 8.38 21.14
CA GLY A 189 -3.84 7.12 20.46
C GLY A 189 -4.93 6.31 21.15
N LEU A 190 -5.34 5.24 20.47
CA LEU A 190 -6.32 4.27 20.97
C LEU A 190 -5.62 2.92 21.16
N PHE A 191 -5.54 2.44 22.39
CA PHE A 191 -4.85 1.20 22.75
C PHE A 191 -5.82 0.03 22.77
N VAL A 192 -5.43 -1.09 22.19
CA VAL A 192 -6.18 -2.34 22.25
C VAL A 192 -5.91 -3.00 23.59
N THR A 193 -6.96 -3.32 24.33
CA THR A 193 -6.84 -3.96 25.64
C THR A 193 -7.26 -5.43 25.62
N ALA A 194 -7.03 -6.12 26.74
CA ALA A 194 -7.48 -7.49 26.92
C ALA A 194 -9.02 -7.58 26.88
N PRO A 195 -9.58 -8.69 26.36
CA PRO A 195 -8.91 -9.90 25.90
C PRO A 195 -8.48 -9.88 24.42
N ALA A 196 -8.69 -8.78 23.68
CA ALA A 196 -8.44 -8.76 22.24
C ALA A 196 -6.95 -8.67 21.87
N ALA A 197 -6.15 -7.93 22.63
CA ALA A 197 -4.73 -7.74 22.33
C ALA A 197 -3.94 -9.07 22.21
N PRO A 198 -4.08 -10.05 23.13
CA PRO A 198 -3.42 -11.36 23.00
C PRO A 198 -3.79 -12.13 21.73
N VAL A 199 -5.03 -12.01 21.23
CA VAL A 199 -5.46 -12.68 19.99
C VAL A 199 -4.74 -12.08 18.79
N LEU A 200 -4.65 -10.74 18.72
CA LEU A 200 -3.93 -10.05 17.65
C LEU A 200 -2.42 -10.31 17.70
N GLN A 201 -1.84 -10.35 18.90
CA GLN A 201 -0.44 -10.74 19.10
C GLN A 201 -0.20 -12.20 18.66
N ALA A 202 -1.15 -13.11 18.87
CA ALA A 202 -1.07 -14.47 18.36
C ALA A 202 -1.10 -14.53 16.83
N ILE A 203 -1.96 -13.74 16.16
CA ILE A 203 -1.95 -13.61 14.69
C ILE A 203 -0.59 -13.13 14.19
N LYS A 204 -0.06 -12.06 14.80
CA LYS A 204 1.27 -11.51 14.51
C LYS A 204 2.35 -12.59 14.60
N ARG A 205 2.43 -13.32 15.73
CA ARG A 205 3.44 -14.37 15.92
C ARG A 205 3.31 -15.50 14.89
N HIS A 206 2.10 -16.01 14.64
CA HIS A 206 1.89 -17.09 13.67
C HIS A 206 2.29 -16.66 12.26
N PHE A 207 1.94 -15.43 11.88
CA PHE A 207 2.34 -14.87 10.59
C PHE A 207 3.87 -14.72 10.48
N LEU A 208 4.53 -14.12 11.48
CA LEU A 208 6.00 -13.95 11.46
C LEU A 208 6.74 -15.28 11.48
N GLN A 209 6.26 -16.28 12.23
CA GLN A 209 6.84 -17.62 12.24
C GLN A 209 6.75 -18.29 10.87
N ALA A 210 5.63 -18.12 10.16
CA ALA A 210 5.49 -18.60 8.78
C ALA A 210 6.42 -17.82 7.84
N ALA A 211 6.42 -16.49 7.91
CA ALA A 211 7.18 -15.61 7.03
C ALA A 211 8.71 -15.73 7.22
N ALA A 212 9.18 -16.18 8.38
CA ALA A 212 10.61 -16.31 8.69
C ALA A 212 11.39 -17.11 7.64
N SER A 213 10.77 -18.10 6.97
CA SER A 213 11.45 -18.89 5.94
C SER A 213 11.72 -18.14 4.62
N VAL A 214 11.06 -16.99 4.41
CA VAL A 214 11.15 -16.20 3.16
C VAL A 214 11.70 -14.78 3.37
N CYS A 215 11.77 -14.33 4.61
CA CYS A 215 12.31 -13.02 4.95
C CYS A 215 13.84 -13.04 4.97
N SER A 216 14.46 -12.04 4.35
CA SER A 216 15.90 -11.84 4.47
C SER A 216 16.18 -11.07 5.76
N GLY A 217 16.89 -11.69 6.71
CA GLY A 217 17.36 -11.02 7.92
C GLY A 217 16.31 -10.81 9.02
N LEU A 218 15.35 -11.73 9.17
CA LEU A 218 14.43 -11.74 10.30
C LEU A 218 15.13 -12.22 11.60
N GLU A 219 16.25 -11.59 11.95
CA GLU A 219 16.68 -11.59 13.36
C GLU A 219 15.65 -10.74 14.10
N ALA A 220 14.96 -11.36 15.06
CA ALA A 220 13.84 -10.81 15.80
C ALA A 220 14.15 -9.40 16.35
N SER A 221 13.72 -8.38 15.61
CA SER A 221 13.90 -6.96 15.94
C SER A 221 12.53 -6.38 16.30
N SER A 222 12.16 -6.57 17.56
CA SER A 222 11.27 -5.67 18.27
C SER A 222 11.98 -4.33 18.48
N SER A 223 11.57 -3.33 17.71
CA SER A 223 11.48 -1.89 18.04
C SER A 223 11.88 -1.02 16.86
N SER A 224 10.94 -0.17 16.44
CA SER A 224 11.23 0.99 15.60
C SER A 224 11.54 2.18 16.50
N SER A 225 12.77 2.66 16.44
CA SER A 225 13.03 4.10 16.35
C SER A 225 14.35 4.29 15.64
N GLY A 226 14.40 5.28 14.76
CA GLY A 226 15.51 5.46 13.83
C GLY A 226 16.87 5.59 14.53
N GLY A 227 17.90 5.08 13.84
CA GLY A 227 19.29 5.47 14.06
C GLY A 227 20.17 4.44 14.75
N GLY A 228 20.94 3.71 13.95
CA GLY A 228 22.33 3.34 14.27
C GLY A 228 22.58 2.21 15.26
N GLY A 229 22.92 1.03 14.72
CA GLY A 229 24.06 0.23 15.20
C GLY A 229 23.91 -0.61 16.49
N SER A 230 24.06 -1.92 16.28
CA SER A 230 24.89 -2.81 17.12
C SER A 230 24.27 -3.45 18.39
N VAL A 231 24.23 -4.79 18.30
CA VAL A 231 24.31 -5.81 19.36
C VAL A 231 23.06 -6.05 20.22
N VAL A 232 22.37 -7.12 19.83
CA VAL A 232 21.31 -7.83 20.55
C VAL A 232 21.78 -8.23 21.95
N SER A 233 21.12 -7.72 22.98
CA SER A 233 21.17 -8.27 24.34
C SER A 233 19.82 -8.90 24.66
N SER A 234 19.85 -10.21 24.80
CA SER A 234 18.77 -11.06 25.30
C SER A 234 18.28 -10.58 26.67
N SER A 235 17.11 -9.93 26.71
CA SER A 235 16.35 -9.75 27.95
C SER A 235 14.85 -9.72 27.63
N SER A 236 14.07 -10.45 28.44
CA SER A 236 12.61 -10.64 28.40
C SER A 236 11.80 -9.61 27.59
N ALA A 237 11.44 -9.93 26.35
CA ALA A 237 10.68 -9.03 25.48
C ALA A 237 9.21 -8.94 25.93
N THR A 238 8.85 -7.83 26.58
CA THR A 238 7.45 -7.40 26.68
C THR A 238 6.92 -7.15 25.27
N GLU A 239 5.86 -7.85 24.86
CA GLU A 239 5.21 -7.59 23.57
C GLU A 239 4.72 -6.13 23.53
N GLU A 240 5.05 -5.40 22.46
CA GLU A 240 4.64 -4.00 22.30
C GLU A 240 3.11 -3.86 22.33
N ASP A 241 2.64 -2.83 23.02
CA ASP A 241 1.21 -2.53 23.11
C ASP A 241 0.65 -2.17 21.73
N LEU A 242 -0.46 -2.83 21.36
CA LEU A 242 -1.16 -2.59 20.12
C LEU A 242 -1.97 -1.30 20.20
N HIS A 243 -1.73 -0.37 19.29
CA HIS A 243 -2.37 0.93 19.32
C HIS A 243 -2.65 1.49 17.91
N LEU A 244 -3.67 2.34 17.83
CA LEU A 244 -3.94 3.22 16.69
C LEU A 244 -3.53 4.63 17.05
N THR A 245 -2.55 5.17 16.33
CA THR A 245 -2.04 6.52 16.58
C THR A 245 -2.97 7.56 15.95
N LEU A 246 -3.40 8.54 16.74
CA LEU A 246 -4.21 9.68 16.28
C LEU A 246 -3.34 10.90 16.01
N ALA A 247 -2.40 11.21 16.90
CA ALA A 247 -1.45 12.30 16.70
C ALA A 247 -0.19 12.01 17.51
N TYR A 248 0.97 12.39 16.98
CA TYR A 248 2.23 12.32 17.70
C TYR A 248 3.20 13.39 17.19
N SER A 249 4.22 13.67 18.00
CA SER A 249 5.24 14.69 17.71
C SER A 249 4.65 16.10 17.48
N TYR A 250 3.52 16.40 18.12
CA TYR A 250 2.93 17.73 18.12
C TYR A 250 3.49 18.59 19.27
N SER A 251 3.37 19.90 19.14
CA SER A 251 3.89 20.88 20.10
C SER A 251 2.89 21.18 21.22
N ALA A 252 3.38 21.80 22.30
CA ALA A 252 2.55 22.23 23.43
C ALA A 252 1.45 23.24 23.03
N THR A 253 1.65 24.00 21.95
CA THR A 253 0.63 24.93 21.42
C THR A 253 -0.50 24.21 20.70
N GLN A 254 -0.24 23.04 20.13
CA GLN A 254 -1.23 22.22 19.43
C GLN A 254 -2.03 21.34 20.39
N TYR A 255 -1.43 20.94 21.52
CA TYR A 255 -2.01 19.99 22.47
C TYR A 255 -3.45 20.32 22.88
N PRO A 256 -3.81 21.54 23.35
CA PRO A 256 -5.17 21.81 23.83
C PRO A 256 -6.23 21.61 22.75
N GLY A 257 -5.92 21.98 21.51
CA GLY A 257 -6.84 21.80 20.39
C GLY A 257 -7.01 20.32 20.01
N LEU A 258 -5.92 19.57 19.98
CA LEU A 258 -5.94 18.13 19.70
C LEU A 258 -6.66 17.35 20.81
N GLU A 259 -6.46 17.71 22.07
CA GLU A 259 -7.13 17.10 23.21
C GLU A 259 -8.65 17.33 23.16
N ALA A 260 -9.08 18.55 22.79
CA ALA A 260 -10.49 18.85 22.59
C ALA A 260 -11.11 18.00 21.47
N LEU A 261 -10.41 17.81 20.35
CA LEU A 261 -10.85 16.91 19.27
C LEU A 261 -10.92 15.45 19.73
N LEU A 262 -9.97 15.00 20.55
CA LEU A 262 -9.93 13.63 21.08
C LEU A 262 -11.16 13.30 21.93
N GLN A 263 -11.73 14.29 22.64
CA GLN A 263 -12.97 14.08 23.40
C GLN A 263 -14.14 13.64 22.51
N GLY A 264 -14.22 14.13 21.28
CA GLY A 264 -15.25 13.76 20.29
C GLY A 264 -15.11 12.36 19.69
N VAL A 265 -13.99 11.66 19.92
CA VAL A 265 -13.78 10.31 19.39
C VAL A 265 -14.48 9.28 20.29
N HIS A 266 -15.46 8.55 19.77
CA HIS A 266 -16.20 7.52 20.49
C HIS A 266 -15.63 6.13 20.20
N VAL A 267 -14.80 5.60 21.12
CA VAL A 267 -14.12 4.30 20.96
C VAL A 267 -15.06 3.09 20.86
N LYS A 268 -16.31 3.22 21.34
CA LYS A 268 -17.34 2.17 21.25
C LYS A 268 -18.16 2.21 19.95
N ALA A 269 -17.86 3.14 19.04
CA ALA A 269 -18.55 3.19 17.76
C ALA A 269 -18.29 1.91 16.96
N SER A 270 -19.31 1.45 16.22
CA SER A 270 -19.17 0.25 15.39
C SER A 270 -18.04 0.41 14.38
N ALA A 271 -17.25 -0.64 14.20
CA ALA A 271 -16.23 -0.70 13.17
C ALA A 271 -16.11 -2.14 12.64
N SER A 272 -15.89 -2.28 11.34
CA SER A 272 -15.37 -3.52 10.77
C SER A 272 -13.85 -3.41 10.67
N TRP A 273 -13.16 -4.52 10.85
CA TRP A 273 -11.71 -4.57 10.96
C TRP A 273 -11.11 -5.44 9.87
N GLU A 274 -10.10 -4.91 9.18
CA GLU A 274 -9.43 -5.58 8.08
C GLU A 274 -7.93 -5.75 8.38
N LEU A 275 -7.42 -6.98 8.30
CA LEU A 275 -5.97 -7.23 8.27
C LEU A 275 -5.46 -6.94 6.87
N CYS A 276 -4.47 -6.06 6.75
CA CYS A 276 -3.94 -5.62 5.48
C CYS A 276 -2.41 -5.80 5.42
N LEU A 277 -1.95 -6.60 4.47
CA LEU A 277 -0.54 -6.73 4.11
C LEU A 277 -0.20 -5.73 3.01
N TYR A 278 0.61 -4.74 3.35
CA TYR A 278 1.11 -3.74 2.41
C TYR A 278 2.57 -3.98 2.06
N SER A 279 3.01 -3.42 0.93
CA SER A 279 4.42 -3.22 0.66
C SER A 279 4.74 -1.89 -0.02
N ARG A 280 6.00 -1.48 0.09
CA ARG A 280 6.58 -0.29 -0.57
C ARG A 280 7.97 -0.59 -1.12
N GLU A 281 8.44 0.27 -2.02
CA GLU A 281 9.80 0.21 -2.55
C GLU A 281 10.78 0.88 -1.57
N SER A 282 11.81 0.14 -1.14
CA SER A 282 12.80 0.60 -0.16
C SER A 282 13.53 1.89 -0.58
N ARG A 283 13.70 2.12 -1.89
CA ARG A 283 14.40 3.31 -2.42
C ARG A 283 13.70 4.64 -2.14
N PHE A 284 12.42 4.62 -1.81
CA PHE A 284 11.64 5.83 -1.52
C PHE A 284 11.48 6.07 -0.01
N ASN A 285 12.13 5.27 0.83
CA ASN A 285 12.08 5.43 2.28
C ASN A 285 12.62 6.80 2.69
N GLY A 286 11.85 7.50 3.53
CA GLY A 286 12.21 8.84 4.03
C GLY A 286 11.88 9.98 3.07
N LEU A 287 11.44 9.69 1.84
CA LEU A 287 10.95 10.73 0.93
C LEU A 287 9.50 11.10 1.25
N GLU A 288 9.15 12.34 0.97
CA GLU A 288 7.78 12.82 1.08
C GLU A 288 7.01 12.52 -0.21
N LEU A 289 5.74 12.13 -0.06
CA LEU A 289 4.86 11.89 -1.21
C LEU A 289 4.02 13.12 -1.53
N TYR A 290 4.00 13.48 -2.80
CA TYR A 290 3.19 14.55 -3.35
C TYR A 290 2.27 14.03 -4.46
N ARG A 291 1.10 14.65 -4.58
CA ARG A 291 0.16 14.43 -5.68
C ARG A 291 0.08 15.68 -6.55
N CYS A 292 0.20 15.49 -7.84
CA CYS A 292 0.06 16.55 -8.83
C CYS A 292 -1.42 16.95 -8.95
N HIS A 293 -1.76 18.20 -8.62
CA HIS A 293 -3.13 18.74 -8.82
C HIS A 293 -3.30 19.44 -10.16
N ARG A 294 -2.20 19.75 -10.84
CA ARG A 294 -2.17 20.41 -12.15
C ARG A 294 -1.08 19.80 -13.02
N GLY A 295 -1.50 19.03 -14.03
CA GLY A 295 -0.59 18.40 -14.99
C GLY A 295 0.40 19.37 -15.65
N GLN A 296 1.55 18.83 -16.04
CA GLN A 296 2.67 19.54 -16.65
C GLN A 296 3.07 18.81 -17.94
N ASP A 297 3.00 19.53 -19.06
CA ASP A 297 3.71 19.14 -20.27
C ASP A 297 5.17 19.61 -20.13
N PRO A 298 6.16 18.71 -20.28
CA PRO A 298 7.55 19.08 -20.10
C PRO A 298 7.95 20.08 -21.20
N SER A 299 8.19 21.34 -20.82
CA SER A 299 8.71 22.36 -21.74
C SER A 299 10.22 22.21 -21.95
N HIS A 300 10.91 21.54 -21.03
CA HIS A 300 12.35 21.28 -21.07
C HIS A 300 12.65 19.79 -20.86
N SER A 301 13.81 19.35 -21.35
CA SER A 301 14.22 17.94 -21.32
C SER A 301 14.49 17.39 -19.91
N ASP A 302 14.72 18.27 -18.94
CA ASP A 302 14.95 17.98 -17.53
C ASP A 302 13.65 17.98 -16.70
N SER A 303 12.52 18.36 -17.30
CA SER A 303 11.22 18.45 -16.63
C SER A 303 10.50 17.10 -16.61
N LEU A 304 9.89 16.79 -15.47
CA LEU A 304 9.10 15.57 -15.31
C LEU A 304 7.70 15.75 -15.91
N SER A 305 7.33 14.90 -16.87
CA SER A 305 5.96 14.87 -17.40
C SER A 305 5.01 14.27 -16.35
N LEU A 306 3.98 15.03 -15.98
CA LEU A 306 3.00 14.62 -14.98
C LEU A 306 1.58 14.96 -15.43
N LEU A 307 0.65 14.04 -15.18
CA LEU A 307 -0.77 14.28 -15.31
C LEU A 307 -1.37 14.67 -13.95
N THR A 308 -2.52 15.34 -14.01
CA THR A 308 -3.31 15.61 -12.81
C THR A 308 -3.69 14.29 -12.15
N GLY A 309 -3.29 14.12 -10.89
CA GLY A 309 -3.50 12.93 -10.09
C GLY A 309 -2.25 12.06 -9.91
N ASP A 310 -1.18 12.29 -10.67
CA ASP A 310 0.07 11.53 -10.57
C ASP A 310 0.78 11.78 -9.24
N TYR A 311 1.54 10.78 -8.80
CA TYR A 311 2.30 10.81 -7.56
C TYR A 311 3.80 10.99 -7.82
N VAL A 312 4.44 11.79 -6.97
CA VAL A 312 5.86 12.11 -7.05
C VAL A 312 6.48 12.03 -5.67
N TYR A 313 7.62 11.35 -5.56
CA TYR A 313 8.45 11.36 -4.35
C TYR A 313 9.43 12.52 -4.40
N VAL A 314 9.56 13.26 -3.31
CA VAL A 314 10.43 14.43 -3.18
C VAL A 314 11.11 14.38 -1.81
N SER A 315 12.39 14.77 -1.74
CA SER A 315 13.11 14.87 -0.45
C SER A 315 12.66 16.13 0.32
N ALA A 316 12.48 16.01 1.64
CA ALA A 316 12.12 17.14 2.50
C ALA A 316 13.23 18.21 2.50
N GLU A 317 14.49 17.78 2.42
CA GLU A 317 15.66 18.65 2.28
C GLU A 317 15.59 19.44 0.98
N ALA A 318 15.23 18.79 -0.13
CA ALA A 318 15.07 19.45 -1.42
C ALA A 318 13.95 20.51 -1.41
N VAL A 319 12.82 20.24 -0.72
CA VAL A 319 11.74 21.22 -0.57
C VAL A 319 12.17 22.41 0.28
N SER A 320 12.87 22.17 1.39
CA SER A 320 13.32 23.25 2.29
C SER A 320 14.45 24.10 1.72
N ALA A 321 15.31 23.53 0.86
CA ALA A 321 16.37 24.26 0.17
C ALA A 321 15.89 24.95 -1.12
N CYS A 322 14.68 24.68 -1.59
CA CYS A 322 14.13 25.24 -2.83
C CYS A 322 13.91 26.76 -2.71
N SER A 323 14.44 27.53 -3.66
CA SER A 323 14.31 28.99 -3.69
C SER A 323 13.57 29.52 -4.92
N ASP A 324 13.61 28.78 -6.03
CA ASP A 324 13.01 29.16 -7.32
C ASP A 324 11.66 28.49 -7.60
N GLY A 325 11.18 27.66 -6.66
CA GLY A 325 9.91 26.95 -6.75
C GLY A 325 9.95 25.64 -7.55
N TRP A 326 11.13 25.19 -8.00
CA TRP A 326 11.31 23.91 -8.68
C TRP A 326 12.04 22.92 -7.80
N VAL A 327 11.62 21.66 -7.85
CA VAL A 327 12.25 20.58 -7.07
C VAL A 327 12.46 19.36 -7.95
N THR A 328 13.54 18.62 -7.70
CA THR A 328 13.73 17.31 -8.30
C THR A 328 12.84 16.30 -7.59
N GLY A 329 11.99 15.63 -8.35
CA GLY A 329 11.13 14.55 -7.87
C GLY A 329 11.24 13.30 -8.73
N THR A 330 10.79 12.17 -8.18
CA THR A 330 10.72 10.89 -8.90
C THR A 330 9.27 10.46 -9.06
N SER A 331 8.84 10.23 -10.29
CA SER A 331 7.50 9.74 -10.60
C SER A 331 7.27 8.36 -10.02
N TRP A 332 6.21 8.17 -9.25
CA TRP A 332 5.79 6.85 -8.79
C TRP A 332 5.38 5.94 -9.95
N LEU A 333 4.79 6.50 -11.01
CA LEU A 333 4.31 5.72 -12.15
C LEU A 333 5.48 5.18 -12.98
N THR A 334 6.40 6.06 -13.38
CA THR A 334 7.45 5.74 -14.35
C THR A 334 8.82 5.45 -13.73
N GLY A 335 9.02 5.77 -12.44
CA GLY A 335 10.31 5.66 -11.76
C GLY A 335 11.37 6.65 -12.25
N CYS A 336 11.03 7.51 -13.21
CA CYS A 336 11.94 8.53 -13.75
C CYS A 336 11.98 9.76 -12.84
N SER A 337 13.13 10.41 -12.76
CA SER A 337 13.33 11.65 -12.03
C SER A 337 13.39 12.85 -12.96
N GLY A 338 12.98 14.02 -12.47
CA GLY A 338 13.05 15.28 -13.19
C GLY A 338 12.57 16.45 -12.33
N LEU A 339 12.68 17.67 -12.88
CA LEU A 339 12.20 18.88 -12.23
C LEU A 339 10.67 18.99 -12.31
N VAL A 340 10.05 19.39 -11.21
CA VAL A 340 8.62 19.64 -11.09
C VAL A 340 8.39 20.91 -10.26
N PRO A 341 7.44 21.79 -10.64
CA PRO A 341 7.20 23.00 -9.88
C PRO A 341 6.40 22.67 -8.61
N LEU A 342 6.88 23.11 -7.44
CA LEU A 342 6.26 22.82 -6.14
C LEU A 342 4.80 23.29 -6.07
N ASN A 343 4.46 24.38 -6.76
CA ASN A 343 3.09 24.92 -6.78
C ASN A 343 2.06 24.02 -7.49
N CYS A 344 2.49 22.99 -8.23
CA CYS A 344 1.60 22.00 -8.85
C CYS A 344 1.40 20.75 -7.98
N LEU A 345 2.07 20.69 -6.83
CA LEU A 345 2.10 19.55 -5.94
C LEU A 345 1.35 19.84 -4.63
N VAL A 346 0.68 18.82 -4.11
CA VAL A 346 0.08 18.83 -2.76
C VAL A 346 0.60 17.61 -2.02
N ARG A 347 1.14 17.82 -0.81
CA ARG A 347 1.66 16.72 0.01
C ARG A 347 0.52 15.82 0.47
N VAL A 348 0.69 14.51 0.26
CA VAL A 348 -0.29 13.46 0.59
C VAL A 348 0.31 12.41 1.53
N PRO A 349 -0.51 11.54 2.14
CA PRO A 349 0.00 10.41 2.94
C PRO A 349 0.90 9.49 2.10
N GLU A 350 2.03 9.03 2.64
CA GLU A 350 2.94 8.13 1.91
C GLU A 350 2.27 6.80 1.54
N SER A 351 1.31 6.37 2.36
CA SER A 351 0.56 5.13 2.15
C SER A 351 -0.31 5.11 0.89
N ASP A 352 -0.58 6.27 0.28
CA ASP A 352 -1.39 6.35 -0.95
C ASP A 352 -0.76 5.62 -2.15
N THR A 353 0.54 5.34 -2.08
CA THR A 353 1.31 4.63 -3.12
C THR A 353 1.68 3.19 -2.76
N TRP A 354 1.26 2.72 -1.59
CA TRP A 354 1.60 1.37 -1.14
C TRP A 354 0.79 0.31 -1.88
N THR A 355 1.42 -0.84 -2.10
CA THR A 355 0.78 -1.99 -2.73
C THR A 355 0.07 -2.81 -1.67
N LEU A 356 -1.26 -2.95 -1.77
CA LEU A 356 -2.02 -3.92 -0.97
C LEU A 356 -1.95 -5.30 -1.63
N HIS A 357 -1.36 -6.27 -0.91
CA HIS A 357 -1.19 -7.67 -1.33
C HIS A 357 -2.32 -8.58 -0.84
N ARG A 358 -2.83 -8.31 0.37
CA ARG A 358 -3.91 -9.09 0.97
C ARG A 358 -4.69 -8.22 1.95
N GLY A 359 -6.01 -8.21 1.80
CA GLY A 359 -6.97 -7.67 2.76
C GLY A 359 -7.84 -8.81 3.27
N LEU A 360 -8.01 -8.92 4.60
CA LEU A 360 -8.84 -9.95 5.23
C LEU A 360 -9.77 -9.28 6.24
N THR A 361 -11.07 -9.25 5.95
CA THR A 361 -12.07 -8.67 6.84
C THR A 361 -12.41 -9.67 7.94
N ILE A 362 -12.26 -9.28 9.21
CA ILE A 362 -12.68 -10.10 10.34
C ILE A 362 -14.20 -10.04 10.44
N THR A 363 -14.83 -11.21 10.39
CA THR A 363 -16.29 -11.37 10.51
C THR A 363 -16.80 -10.86 11.85
N SER A 364 -18.09 -10.50 11.91
CA SER A 364 -18.70 -9.89 13.10
C SER A 364 -18.70 -10.79 14.34
N ASP A 365 -18.59 -12.11 14.16
CA ASP A 365 -18.47 -13.07 15.28
C ASP A 365 -17.04 -13.21 15.81
N GLY A 366 -16.07 -12.56 15.14
CA GLY A 366 -14.65 -12.57 15.50
C GLY A 366 -13.94 -13.91 15.25
N LYS A 367 -14.56 -14.87 14.56
CA LYS A 367 -14.03 -16.24 14.41
C LYS A 367 -13.49 -16.56 13.02
N ASN A 368 -13.92 -15.81 12.01
CA ASN A 368 -13.57 -16.07 10.62
C ASN A 368 -13.09 -14.81 9.90
N ILE A 369 -12.54 -15.01 8.70
CA ILE A 369 -12.10 -13.96 7.78
C ILE A 369 -12.83 -14.06 6.44
N GLU A 370 -13.07 -12.93 5.82
CA GLU A 370 -13.59 -12.78 4.45
C GLU A 370 -12.54 -12.07 3.58
N MET A 371 -12.41 -12.50 2.32
CA MET A 371 -11.40 -11.99 1.37
C MET A 371 -11.93 -10.89 0.46
#